data_AF-A0A495A799-F1
#
_entry.id   AF-A0A495A799-F1
#
_cell.length_a   1.000
_cell.length_b   1.000
_cell.length_c   1.000
_cell.angle_alpha   90.00
_cell.angle_beta   90.00
_cell.angle_gamma   90.00
#
_symmetry.space_group_name_H-M   'P 1'
#
loop_
_entity.id
_entity.type
_entity.pdbx_description
1 polymer ?
#
loop_
_entity_poly.entity_id
_entity_poly.type
_entity_poly.pdbx_seq_one_letter_code
_entity_poly.pdbx_strand_id
1 'polypeptide(L)'
;MSGQLTNLKHKVLGDRRDKTAAIHEAGFENEASAAQWANGIATGPVADMSELALIKQIRETRPDLTLATASYIAQRAKARAA
;
A
#
# COMPACT_ATOMS: atom_id res chain seq x y z
N MET A 1 -31.50 8.43 14.61
CA MET A 1 -30.15 7.85 14.78
C MET A 1 -29.49 7.69 13.41
N SER A 2 -28.87 8.73 12.84
CA SER A 2 -28.35 8.67 11.44
C SER A 2 -27.05 9.44 11.20
N GLY A 3 -26.21 9.65 12.22
CA GLY A 3 -24.96 10.42 12.11
C GLY A 3 -23.68 9.61 11.84
N GLN A 4 -23.71 8.28 11.99
CA GLN A 4 -22.50 7.45 11.90
C GLN A 4 -22.05 7.13 10.46
N LEU A 5 -22.97 7.07 9.50
CA LEU A 5 -22.66 6.71 8.12
C LEU A 5 -21.87 7.81 7.37
N THR A 6 -22.09 9.08 7.70
CA THR A 6 -21.46 10.22 7.03
C THR A 6 -19.99 10.37 7.42
N ASN A 7 -19.66 10.14 8.70
CA ASN A 7 -18.29 10.22 9.22
C ASN A 7 -17.40 9.06 8.72
N LEU A 8 -17.96 7.86 8.54
CA LEU A 8 -17.23 6.73 7.98
C LEU A 8 -16.81 7.00 6.53
N LYS A 9 -17.71 7.58 5.71
CA LYS A 9 -17.38 7.92 4.31
C LYS A 9 -16.29 8.99 4.23
N HIS A 10 -16.36 10.04 5.04
CA HIS A 10 -15.33 11.09 5.05
C HIS A 10 -13.95 10.57 5.50
N LYS A 11 -13.91 9.71 6.52
CA LYS A 11 -12.65 9.13 7.00
C LYS A 11 -12.01 8.20 5.96
N VAL A 12 -12.80 7.37 5.28
CA VAL A 12 -12.32 6.47 4.22
C VAL A 12 -11.86 7.24 2.97
N LEU A 13 -12.57 8.32 2.60
CA LEU A 13 -12.17 9.18 1.48
C LEU A 13 -10.91 9.99 1.78
N GLY A 14 -10.76 10.51 3.01
CA GLY A 14 -9.54 11.19 3.47
C GLY A 14 -8.34 10.25 3.50
N ASP A 15 -8.47 9.10 4.16
CA ASP A 15 -7.41 8.10 4.26
C ASP A 15 -6.98 7.56 2.89
N ARG A 16 -7.91 7.40 1.95
CA ARG A 16 -7.58 7.02 0.57
C ARG A 16 -6.84 8.12 -0.18
N ARG A 17 -7.23 9.39 -0.02
CA ARG A 17 -6.54 10.53 -0.63
C ARG A 17 -5.12 10.68 -0.09
N ASP A 18 -4.94 10.55 1.22
CA ASP A 18 -3.63 10.60 1.87
C ASP A 18 -2.73 9.46 1.38
N LYS A 19 -3.29 8.26 1.20
CA LYS A 19 -2.58 7.11 0.65
C LYS A 19 -2.20 7.29 -0.82
N THR A 20 -3.09 7.83 -1.66
CA THR A 20 -2.75 8.13 -3.06
C THR A 20 -1.67 9.22 -3.15
N ALA A 21 -1.75 10.27 -2.32
CA ALA A 21 -0.71 11.29 -2.23
C ALA A 21 0.63 10.69 -1.81
N ALA A 22 0.65 9.82 -0.78
CA ALA A 22 1.87 9.14 -0.35
C ALA A 22 2.50 8.24 -1.42
N ILE A 23 1.69 7.65 -2.31
CA ILE A 23 2.18 6.87 -3.46
C ILE A 23 2.83 7.79 -4.51
N HIS A 24 2.23 8.94 -4.80
CA HIS A 24 2.81 9.93 -5.71
C HIS A 24 4.06 10.60 -5.13
N GLU A 25 4.08 10.94 -3.84
CA GLU A 25 5.25 11.48 -3.14
C GLU A 25 6.40 10.46 -3.10
N ALA A 26 6.06 9.17 -3.00
CA ALA A 26 7.01 8.09 -3.19
C ALA A 26 7.52 7.98 -4.64
N GLY A 27 7.00 8.75 -5.60
CA GLY A 27 7.45 8.74 -6.99
C GLY A 27 6.85 7.61 -7.84
N PHE A 28 5.80 6.95 -7.36
CA PHE A 28 5.03 6.02 -8.18
C PHE A 28 3.94 6.77 -8.95
N GLU A 29 3.66 6.33 -10.17
CA GLU A 29 2.62 6.93 -11.01
C GLU A 29 1.22 6.69 -10.43
N ASN A 30 0.98 5.51 -9.88
CA ASN A 30 -0.29 5.13 -9.28
C ASN A 30 -0.14 3.89 -8.37
N GLU A 31 -1.24 3.47 -7.73
CA GLU A 31 -1.25 2.30 -6.86
C GLU A 31 -0.91 1.00 -7.59
N ALA A 32 -1.25 0.88 -8.87
CA ALA A 32 -0.96 -0.30 -9.67
C ALA A 32 0.54 -0.41 -9.99
N SER A 33 1.20 0.70 -10.35
CA SER A 33 2.65 0.73 -10.55
C SER A 33 3.41 0.40 -9.27
N ALA A 34 2.95 0.91 -8.11
CA ALA A 34 3.56 0.60 -6.82
C ALA A 34 3.41 -0.88 -6.44
N ALA A 35 2.23 -1.47 -6.69
CA ALA A 35 1.99 -2.89 -6.48
C ALA A 35 2.83 -3.77 -7.44
N GLN A 36 2.94 -3.38 -8.71
CA GLN A 36 3.76 -4.10 -9.70
C GLN A 36 5.24 -4.04 -9.32
N TRP A 37 5.72 -2.86 -8.89
CA TRP A 37 7.08 -2.71 -8.37
C TRP A 37 7.32 -3.63 -7.15
N ALA A 38 6.39 -3.67 -6.20
CA ALA A 38 6.50 -4.55 -5.04
C ALA A 38 6.56 -6.04 -5.41
N ASN A 39 5.81 -6.46 -6.44
CA ASN A 39 5.92 -7.81 -6.99
C ASN A 39 7.28 -8.05 -7.66
N GLY A 40 7.84 -7.05 -8.34
CA GLY A 40 9.14 -7.17 -9.02
C GLY A 40 10.34 -7.29 -8.08
N ILE A 41 10.25 -6.72 -6.87
CA ILE A 41 11.32 -6.83 -5.87
C ILE A 41 11.17 -8.05 -4.97
N ALA A 42 10.01 -8.71 -4.94
CA ALA A 42 9.72 -9.85 -4.08
C ALA A 42 10.63 -11.04 -4.44
N THR A 43 11.14 -11.74 -3.42
CA THR A 43 12.02 -12.92 -3.63
C THR A 43 11.25 -14.20 -3.95
N GLY A 44 9.93 -14.10 -4.10
CA GLY A 44 9.03 -15.20 -4.42
C GLY A 44 7.62 -14.70 -4.73
N PRO A 45 6.66 -15.61 -4.92
CA PRO A 45 5.27 -15.23 -5.17
C PRO A 45 4.72 -14.39 -4.01
N VAL A 46 4.25 -13.18 -4.30
CA VAL A 46 3.67 -12.28 -3.30
C VAL A 46 2.47 -12.90 -2.57
N ALA A 47 1.73 -13.79 -3.25
CA ALA A 47 0.63 -14.55 -2.67
C ALA A 47 1.07 -15.42 -1.47
N ASP A 48 2.27 -16.01 -1.54
CA ASP A 48 2.79 -16.93 -0.53
C ASP A 48 3.60 -16.22 0.56
N MET A 49 4.02 -14.97 0.32
CA MET A 49 4.76 -14.18 1.29
C MET A 49 3.85 -13.71 2.44
N SER A 50 4.40 -13.65 3.66
CA SER A 50 3.70 -12.94 4.75
C SER A 50 3.68 -11.43 4.47
N GLU A 51 2.63 -10.73 4.92
CA GLU A 51 2.53 -9.28 4.73
C GLU A 51 3.71 -8.55 5.40
N LEU A 52 4.10 -8.99 6.59
CA LEU A 52 5.26 -8.46 7.32
C LEU A 52 6.59 -8.65 6.57
N ALA A 53 6.79 -9.81 5.94
CA ALA A 53 8.00 -10.06 5.14
C ALA A 53 8.05 -9.12 3.93
N LEU A 54 6.92 -8.96 3.22
CA LEU A 54 6.82 -8.05 2.09
C LEU A 54 7.06 -6.58 2.49
N ILE A 55 6.49 -6.14 3.62
CA ILE A 55 6.72 -4.78 4.15
C ILE A 55 8.19 -4.56 4.48
N LYS A 56 8.85 -5.53 5.13
CA LYS A 56 10.29 -5.44 5.43
C LYS A 56 11.10 -5.30 4.14
N GLN A 57 10.84 -6.14 3.16
CA GLN A 57 11.54 -6.12 1.88
C GLN A 57 11.34 -4.82 1.09
N ILE A 58 10.11 -4.28 1.09
CA ILE A 58 9.81 -2.96 0.52
C ILE A 58 10.67 -1.87 1.19
N ARG A 59 10.77 -1.89 2.52
CA ARG A 59 11.54 -0.88 3.28
C ARG A 59 13.06 -1.09 3.19
N GLU A 60 13.52 -2.32 3.01
CA GLU A 60 14.94 -2.61 2.76
C GLU A 60 15.35 -2.11 1.36
N THR A 61 14.46 -2.25 0.38
CA THR A 61 14.70 -1.77 -0.99
C THR A 61 14.55 -0.25 -1.10
N ARG A 62 13.59 0.32 -0.38
CA ARG A 62 13.33 1.76 -0.31
C ARG A 62 13.15 2.21 1.14
N PRO A 63 14.25 2.53 1.83
CA PRO A 63 14.21 2.93 3.24
C PRO A 63 13.60 4.31 3.46
N ASP A 64 13.45 5.10 2.39
CA ASP A 64 12.78 6.40 2.38
C ASP A 64 11.25 6.28 2.52
N LEU A 65 10.67 5.10 2.27
CA LEU A 65 9.23 4.88 2.45
C LEU A 65 8.86 4.77 3.92
N THR A 66 7.80 5.49 4.30
CA THR A 66 7.19 5.34 5.63
C THR A 66 6.60 3.94 5.79
N LEU A 67 6.48 3.48 7.05
CA LEU A 67 5.83 2.21 7.35
C LEU A 67 4.39 2.15 6.83
N ALA A 68 3.66 3.27 6.87
CA ALA A 68 2.30 3.36 6.37
C ALA A 68 2.24 3.16 4.84
N THR A 69 3.12 3.84 4.10
CA THR A 69 3.22 3.70 2.64
C THR A 69 3.64 2.28 2.26
N ALA A 70 4.64 1.71 2.92
CA ALA A 70 5.09 0.33 2.67
C ALA A 70 3.98 -0.70 2.94
N SER A 71 3.25 -0.55 4.05
CA SER A 71 2.10 -1.39 4.38
C SER A 71 1.00 -1.28 3.32
N TYR A 72 0.71 -0.06 2.86
CA TYR A 72 -0.30 0.15 1.82
C TYR A 72 0.08 -0.51 0.50
N ILE A 73 1.34 -0.38 0.08
CA ILE A 73 1.86 -1.03 -1.13
C ILE A 73 1.78 -2.55 -1.00
N ALA A 74 2.19 -3.12 0.15
CA ALA A 74 2.13 -4.56 0.40
C ALA A 74 0.69 -5.11 0.30
N GLN A 75 -0.28 -4.41 0.88
CA GLN A 75 -1.69 -4.78 0.79
C GLN A 75 -2.21 -4.76 -0.65
N ARG A 76 -1.83 -3.74 -1.43
CA ARG A 76 -2.20 -3.65 -2.86
C ARG A 76 -1.54 -4.74 -3.70
N ALA A 77 -0.29 -5.09 -3.41
CA ALA A 77 0.41 -6.18 -4.10
C ALA A 77 -0.26 -7.52 -3.81
N LYS A 78 -0.59 -7.81 -2.54
CA LYS A 78 -1.27 -9.04 -2.14
C LYS A 78 -2.69 -9.16 -2.70
N ALA A 79 -3.48 -8.09 -2.62
CA ALA A 79 -4.85 -8.08 -3.13
C ALA A 79 -4.93 -8.34 -4.65
N ARG A 80 -3.84 -8.12 -5.39
CA ARG A 80 -3.75 -8.40 -6.83
C ARG A 80 -3.14 -9.77 -7.15
N ALA A 81 -2.44 -10.38 -6.19
CA ALA A 81 -1.85 -11.71 -6.33
C ALA A 81 -2.83 -12.83 -5.89
N ALA A 82 -3.87 -12.47 -5.12
CA ALA A 82 -4.95 -13.34 -4.68
C ALA A 82 -6.00 -13.60 -5.76
#